data_AF-A0A838EN96-F1
#
_entry.id   AF-A0A838EN96-F1
#
_cell.length_a   1.000
_cell.length_b   1.000
_cell.length_c   1.000
_cell.angle_alpha   90.00
_cell.angle_beta   90.00
_cell.angle_gamma   90.00
#
_symmetry.space_group_name_H-M   'P 1'
#
loop_
_entity.id
_entity.type
_entity.pdbx_description
1 polymer ?
#
loop_
_entity_poly.entity_id
_entity_poly.type
_entity_poly.pdbx_seq_one_letter_code
_entity_poly.pdbx_strand_id
1 'polypeptide(L)'
;MNALSIGHAELYIYPEKVALEDTIVSPQRIDIADMAELVRVLQMMPVETSFSVLLVMNDCVVGNGKYFMTHETVTVLHEYGACAGFIAKPLNLLKEAQAQQQAQNTNS
;
A
#
# COMPACT_ATOMS: atom_id res chain seq x y z
N MET A 1 -16.52 -16.38 -15.20
CA MET A 1 -17.01 -15.12 -15.79
C MET A 1 -16.34 -14.02 -14.99
N ASN A 2 -15.21 -13.49 -15.46
CA ASN A 2 -14.42 -12.51 -14.71
C ASN A 2 -15.13 -11.17 -14.77
N ALA A 3 -15.76 -10.77 -13.66
CA ALA A 3 -16.18 -9.40 -13.45
C ALA A 3 -14.90 -8.56 -13.39
N LEU A 4 -14.50 -7.99 -14.52
CA LEU A 4 -13.44 -6.99 -14.56
C LEU A 4 -13.90 -5.86 -13.63
N SER A 5 -13.15 -5.68 -12.54
CA SER A 5 -13.39 -4.57 -11.62
C SER A 5 -13.26 -3.27 -12.41
N ILE A 6 -14.27 -2.40 -12.29
CA ILE A 6 -14.36 -1.14 -13.04
C ILE A 6 -13.13 -0.24 -12.74
N GLY A 7 -12.42 -0.49 -11.64
CA GLY A 7 -11.04 -0.05 -11.42
C GLY A 7 -10.24 -1.02 -10.54
N HIS A 8 -8.91 -0.86 -10.52
CA HIS A 8 -7.98 -1.54 -9.62
C HIS A 8 -6.81 -0.61 -9.29
N ALA A 9 -6.03 -0.93 -8.25
CA ALA A 9 -4.80 -0.22 -7.93
C ALA A 9 -3.58 -1.09 -8.25
N GLU A 10 -2.60 -0.54 -8.96
CA GLU A 10 -1.30 -1.18 -9.19
C GLU A 10 -0.31 -0.64 -8.14
N LEU A 11 0.23 -1.53 -7.30
CA LEU A 11 1.20 -1.17 -6.27
C LEU A 11 2.61 -1.58 -6.71
N TYR A 12 3.56 -0.65 -6.64
CA TYR A 12 4.98 -0.88 -6.91
C TYR A 12 5.77 -0.71 -5.62
N ILE A 13 6.46 -1.76 -5.19
CA ILE A 13 7.19 -1.79 -3.91
C ILE A 13 8.69 -1.60 -4.15
N TYR A 14 9.31 -0.64 -3.46
CA TYR A 14 10.75 -0.34 -3.51
C TYR A 14 11.34 -0.41 -2.10
N PRO A 15 11.96 -1.53 -1.69
CA PRO A 15 12.65 -1.62 -0.42
C PRO A 15 13.87 -0.68 -0.40
N GLU A 16 14.05 0.13 0.65
CA GLU A 16 15.20 1.06 0.74
C GLU A 16 16.50 0.40 1.22
N LYS A 17 16.49 -0.87 1.62
CA LYS A 17 17.69 -1.64 1.96
C LYS A 17 17.82 -2.85 1.06
N VAL A 18 18.34 -2.61 -0.13
CA VAL A 18 18.83 -3.67 -1.00
C VAL A 18 20.35 -3.49 -1.06
N ALA A 19 21.12 -4.35 -0.39
CA ALA A 19 22.55 -4.37 -0.62
C ALA A 19 22.80 -4.58 -2.12
N LEU A 20 23.86 -4.02 -2.70
CA LEU A 20 24.18 -4.18 -4.13
C LEU A 20 24.33 -5.67 -4.55
N GLU A 21 24.50 -6.54 -3.55
CA GLU A 21 24.67 -7.99 -3.63
C GLU A 21 23.35 -8.76 -3.45
N ASP A 22 22.35 -8.13 -2.83
CA ASP A 22 21.01 -8.67 -2.65
C ASP A 22 20.20 -8.36 -3.91
N THR A 23 19.98 -9.37 -4.73
CA THR A 23 19.26 -9.20 -5.99
C THR A 23 17.76 -9.07 -5.74
N ILE A 24 17.29 -7.96 -5.18
CA ILE A 24 15.85 -7.61 -5.27
C ILE A 24 15.63 -7.04 -6.68
N VAL A 25 15.31 -7.96 -7.59
CA VAL A 25 14.99 -7.66 -8.99
C VAL A 25 13.67 -6.90 -9.02
N SER A 26 13.72 -5.59 -9.25
CA SER A 26 12.61 -4.77 -9.74
C SER A 26 11.45 -4.56 -8.74
N PRO A 27 10.74 -3.42 -8.83
CA PRO A 27 9.45 -3.29 -8.14
C PRO A 27 8.51 -4.45 -8.50
N GLN A 28 7.88 -5.04 -7.48
CA GLN A 28 6.78 -5.99 -7.67
C GLN A 28 5.50 -5.20 -7.91
N ARG A 29 4.84 -5.46 -9.05
CA ARG A 29 3.47 -4.99 -9.31
C ARG A 29 2.50 -5.91 -8.59
N ILE A 30 1.67 -5.36 -7.72
CA ILE A 30 0.55 -6.06 -7.10
C ILE A 30 -0.73 -5.37 -7.55
N ASP A 31 -1.61 -6.14 -8.19
CA ASP A 31 -2.95 -5.68 -8.54
C ASP A 31 -3.86 -5.81 -7.32
N ILE A 32 -4.48 -4.72 -6.92
CA ILE A 32 -5.33 -4.63 -5.74
C ILE A 32 -6.76 -4.33 -6.19
N ALA A 33 -7.67 -5.26 -5.92
CA ALA A 33 -9.07 -5.15 -6.34
C ALA A 33 -9.93 -4.39 -5.33
N ASP A 34 -9.55 -4.39 -4.05
CA ASP A 34 -10.31 -3.72 -2.99
C ASP A 34 -9.44 -3.17 -1.83
N MET A 35 -10.11 -2.46 -0.92
CA MET A 35 -9.48 -1.81 0.23
C MET A 35 -8.92 -2.80 1.26
N ALA A 36 -9.53 -3.99 1.40
CA ALA A 36 -9.09 -4.98 2.39
C ALA A 36 -7.79 -5.63 1.93
N GLU A 37 -7.68 -5.94 0.64
CA GLU A 37 -6.45 -6.42 0.02
C GLU A 37 -5.32 -5.39 0.13
N LEU A 38 -5.62 -4.10 -0.12
CA LEU A 38 -4.65 -3.02 0.08
C LEU A 38 -4.10 -3.01 1.51
N VAL A 39 -4.99 -3.01 2.51
CA VAL A 39 -4.60 -3.00 3.92
C VAL A 39 -3.74 -4.21 4.24
N ARG A 40 -4.10 -5.40 3.76
CA ARG A 40 -3.33 -6.63 3.97
C ARG A 40 -1.93 -6.54 3.37
N VAL A 41 -1.81 -6.00 2.15
CA VAL A 41 -0.51 -5.81 1.50
C VAL A 41 0.35 -4.82 2.28
N LEU A 42 -0.22 -3.70 2.73
CA LEU A 42 0.49 -2.74 3.59
C LEU A 42 0.94 -3.36 4.92
N GLN A 43 0.18 -4.29 5.52
CA GLN A 43 0.59 -5.01 6.74
C GLN A 43 1.78 -5.96 6.52
N MET A 44 1.91 -6.51 5.32
CA MET A 44 2.98 -7.46 4.98
C MET A 44 4.26 -6.76 4.50
N MET A 45 4.20 -5.46 4.22
CA MET A 45 5.36 -4.69 3.78
C MET A 45 6.42 -4.62 4.87
N PRO A 46 7.71 -4.77 4.51
CA PRO A 46 8.79 -4.46 5.42
C PRO A 46 8.70 -3.01 5.91
N VAL A 47 9.20 -2.80 7.12
CA VAL A 47 9.41 -1.48 7.69
C VAL A 47 10.43 -0.72 6.83
N GLU A 48 10.26 0.60 6.66
CA GLU A 48 11.11 1.45 5.82
C GLU A 48 11.02 1.08 4.33
N THR A 49 9.79 1.01 3.82
CA THR A 49 9.52 0.69 2.42
C THR A 49 8.92 1.88 1.70
N SER A 50 9.53 2.27 0.59
CA SER A 50 8.93 3.18 -0.38
C SER A 50 7.99 2.41 -1.31
N PHE A 51 6.81 2.94 -1.60
CA PHE A 51 5.91 2.33 -2.59
C PHE A 51 5.16 3.37 -3.42
N SER A 52 4.76 2.98 -4.62
CA SER A 52 3.93 3.79 -5.51
C SER A 52 2.61 3.09 -5.81
N VAL A 53 1.53 3.84 -5.89
CA VAL A 53 0.19 3.36 -6.26
C VAL A 53 -0.23 4.05 -7.55
N LEU A 54 -0.64 3.28 -8.55
CA LEU A 54 -1.39 3.77 -9.69
C LEU A 54 -2.85 3.36 -9.54
N LEU A 55 -3.77 4.32 -9.59
CA LEU A 55 -5.20 4.01 -9.69
C LEU A 55 -5.55 3.91 -11.17
N VAL A 56 -6.08 2.75 -11.56
CA VAL A 56 -6.44 2.44 -12.93
C VAL A 56 -7.94 2.23 -13.02
N MET A 57 -8.58 2.91 -13.97
CA MET A 57 -10.01 2.77 -14.27
C MET A 57 -10.16 2.64 -15.79
N ASN A 58 -10.81 1.57 -16.26
CA ASN A 58 -10.93 1.26 -17.70
C ASN A 58 -9.59 1.40 -18.46
N ASP A 59 -8.54 0.73 -17.95
CA ASP A 59 -7.17 0.74 -18.50
C ASP A 59 -6.49 2.13 -18.57
N CYS A 60 -7.08 3.16 -17.97
CA CYS A 60 -6.51 4.49 -17.86
C CYS A 60 -5.98 4.76 -16.44
N VAL A 61 -4.75 5.25 -16.34
CA VAL A 61 -4.23 5.78 -15.06
C VAL A 61 -4.96 7.08 -14.74
N VAL A 62 -5.71 7.07 -13.64
CA VAL A 62 -6.49 8.23 -13.16
C VAL A 62 -5.88 8.88 -11.92
N GLY A 63 -4.92 8.20 -11.28
CA GLY A 63 -4.20 8.72 -10.12
C GLY A 63 -2.84 8.06 -9.96
N ASN A 64 -1.91 8.81 -9.37
CA ASN A 64 -0.59 8.32 -8.98
C ASN A 64 -0.25 8.83 -7.58
N GLY A 65 0.19 7.93 -6.71
CA GLY A 65 0.66 8.27 -5.37
C GLY A 65 2.01 7.63 -5.11
N LYS A 66 2.85 8.28 -4.31
CA LYS A 66 4.08 7.71 -3.75
C LYS A 66 4.14 7.97 -2.27
N TYR A 67 4.55 6.93 -1.56
CA TYR A 67 4.46 6.85 -0.12
C TYR A 67 5.73 6.24 0.44
N PHE A 68 6.04 6.59 1.69
CA PHE A 68 7.10 5.96 2.46
C PHE A 68 6.52 5.45 3.78
N MET A 69 6.66 4.15 4.03
CA MET A 69 6.13 3.49 5.22
C MET A 69 7.22 3.24 6.25
N THR A 70 6.95 3.64 7.48
CA THR A 70 7.74 3.36 8.68
C THR A 70 6.96 2.44 9.63
N HIS A 71 7.54 2.12 10.79
CA HIS A 71 6.86 1.35 11.83
C HIS A 71 5.57 2.00 12.36
N GLU A 72 5.48 3.33 12.29
CA GLU A 72 4.45 4.10 12.99
C GLU A 72 3.54 4.87 12.03
N THR A 73 4.06 5.21 10.85
CA THR A 73 3.41 6.15 9.93
C THR A 73 3.66 5.80 8.48
N VAL A 74 2.77 6.25 7.61
CA VAL A 74 3.02 6.34 6.17
C VAL A 74 3.02 7.80 5.78
N THR A 75 4.15 8.25 5.23
CA THR A 75 4.35 9.60 4.74
C THR A 75 3.92 9.69 3.29
N VAL A 76 3.08 10.66 2.96
CA VAL A 76 2.73 10.99 1.58
C VAL A 76 3.88 11.79 0.98
N LEU A 77 4.53 11.26 -0.06
CA LEU A 77 5.57 11.97 -0.80
C LEU A 77 4.95 12.79 -1.95
N HIS A 78 4.01 12.20 -2.67
CA HIS A 78 3.16 12.89 -3.64
C HIS A 78 1.87 12.13 -3.90
N GLU A 79 0.82 12.87 -4.23
CA GLU A 79 -0.45 12.35 -4.73
C GLU A 79 -0.95 13.26 -5.86
N TYR A 80 -1.32 12.65 -6.98
CA TYR A 80 -1.85 13.33 -8.16
C TYR A 80 -3.16 12.66 -8.61
N GLY A 81 -4.08 13.47 -9.14
CA GLY A 81 -5.35 13.01 -9.69
C GLY A 81 -6.21 12.32 -8.63
N ALA A 82 -6.75 11.15 -8.97
CA ALA A 82 -7.60 10.36 -8.07
C ALA A 82 -6.88 9.81 -6.83
N CYS A 83 -5.54 9.91 -6.75
CA CYS A 83 -4.82 9.53 -5.54
C CYS A 83 -4.89 10.58 -4.43
N ALA A 84 -5.41 11.79 -4.65
CA ALA A 84 -5.48 12.80 -3.61
C ALA A 84 -6.30 12.31 -2.39
N GLY A 85 -5.64 12.14 -1.24
CA GLY A 85 -6.21 11.62 -0.01
C GLY A 85 -6.40 10.10 0.02
N PHE A 86 -5.90 9.36 -0.98
CA PHE A 86 -6.14 7.92 -1.14
C PHE A 86 -5.65 7.13 0.07
N ILE A 87 -4.45 7.42 0.57
CA ILE A 87 -3.82 6.59 1.61
C ILE A 87 -4.44 6.78 3.00
N ALA A 88 -5.17 7.88 3.23
CA ALA A 88 -5.67 8.23 4.57
C ALA A 88 -6.59 7.15 5.16
N LYS A 89 -7.53 6.64 4.37
CA LYS A 89 -8.47 5.60 4.81
C LYS A 89 -7.79 4.24 5.10
N PRO A 90 -6.96 3.68 4.20
CA PRO A 90 -6.18 2.47 4.50
C PRO A 90 -5.36 2.60 5.79
N LEU A 91 -4.77 3.76 6.06
CA LEU A 91 -3.96 3.97 7.27
C LEU A 91 -4.76 3.96 8.56
N ASN A 92 -5.96 4.53 8.55
CA ASN A 92 -6.83 4.48 9.72
C ASN A 92 -7.22 3.02 10.03
N LEU A 93 -7.54 2.23 9.01
CA LEU A 93 -7.83 0.80 9.16
C LEU A 93 -6.63 0.01 9.69
N LEU A 94 -5.41 0.33 9.27
CA LEU A 94 -4.18 -0.28 9.80
C LEU A 94 -3.99 0.01 11.28
N LYS A 95 -4.16 1.27 11.70
CA LYS A 95 -4.04 1.69 13.10
C LYS A 95 -5.09 1.02 13.99
N GLU A 96 -6.33 0.93 13.51
CA GLU A 96 -7.41 0.23 14.21
C GLU A 96 -7.08 -1.25 14.41
N ALA A 97 -6.58 -1.93 13.37
CA ALA A 97 -6.19 -3.34 13.47
C ALA A 97 -5.03 -3.57 14.46
N GLN A 98 -4.03 -2.69 14.46
CA GLN A 98 -2.92 -2.74 15.42
C GLN A 98 -3.38 -2.52 16.86
N ALA A 99 -4.27 -1.54 17.09
CA ALA A 99 -4.83 -1.26 18.40
C ALA A 99 -5.64 -2.45 18.95
N GLN A 100 -6.41 -3.13 18.09
CA GLN A 100 -7.17 -4.33 18.48
C GLN A 100 -6.26 -5.50 18.89
N GLN A 101 -5.15 -5.72 18.17
CA GLN A 101 -4.17 -6.77 18.52
C GLN A 101 -3.49 -6.48 19.87
N GLN A 102 -3.13 -5.22 20.13
CA GLN A 102 -2.55 -4.82 21.42
C GLN A 102 -3.53 -5.00 22.59
N ALA A 103 -4.81 -4.69 22.38
CA ALA A 103 -5.86 -4.88 23.39
C ALA A 103 -6.15 -6.36 23.70
N GLN A 104 -5.96 -7.27 22.73
CA GLN A 104 -6.09 -8.72 22.97
C GLN A 104 -4.89 -9.29 23.74
N ASN A 105 -3.67 -8.81 23.46
CA ASN A 105 -2.46 -9.25 24.14
C ASN A 105 -2.31 -8.72 25.58
N THR A 106 -3.03 -7.64 25.94
CA THR A 106 -3.04 -7.08 27.31
C THR A 106 -4.11 -7.68 28.20
N ASN A 107 -5.09 -8.40 27.62
CA ASN A 107 -6.14 -9.12 28.34
C ASN A 107 -5.92 -10.65 28.41
N SER A 108 -4.73 -11.12 28.01
CA SER A 108 -4.28 -12.53 28.13
C SER A 108 -3.16 -12.62 29.16
#